data_AF-A0A7X4CMW7-F1
#
_entry.id   AF-A0A7X4CMW7-F1
#
_cell.length_a   1.000
_cell.length_b   1.000
_cell.length_c   1.000
_cell.angle_alpha   90.00
_cell.angle_beta   90.00
_cell.angle_gamma   90.00
#
_symmetry.space_group_name_H-M   'P 1'
#
loop_
_entity.id
_entity.type
_entity.pdbx_description
1 polymer ?
#
loop_
_entity_poly.entity_id
_entity_poly.type
_entity_poly.pdbx_seq_one_letter_code
_entity_poly.pdbx_strand_id
1 'polypeptide(L)' 'SKTCSRCGHKKDDLTLKERTYHCGQCDISIDRDVNAAINLRPTTVG' A
#
# COMPACT_ATOMS: atom_id res chain seq x y z
N SER A 1 4.45 3.76 -1.41
CA SER A 1 4.99 2.47 -0.93
C SER A 1 4.34 1.32 -1.70
N LYS A 2 5.10 0.26 -1.98
CA LYS A 2 4.59 -1.02 -2.56
C LYS A 2 4.01 -1.97 -1.50
N THR A 3 4.11 -1.58 -0.23
CA THR A 3 3.60 -2.33 0.92
C THR A 3 2.10 -2.15 1.07
N CYS A 4 1.38 -3.22 1.37
CA CYS A 4 -0.03 -3.22 1.69
C CYS A 4 -0.23 -2.55 3.05
N SER A 5 -1.01 -1.48 3.10
CA SER A 5 -1.31 -0.78 4.35
C SER A 5 -2.18 -1.57 5.33
N ARG A 6 -2.75 -2.71 4.91
CA ARG A 6 -3.63 -3.54 5.75
C ARG A 6 -2.93 -4.75 6.36
N CYS A 7 -2.13 -5.46 5.58
CA CYS A 7 -1.47 -6.69 6.03
C CYS A 7 0.06 -6.63 6.01
N GLY A 8 0.67 -5.54 5.51
CA GLY A 8 2.12 -5.40 5.43
C GLY A 8 2.80 -6.14 4.27
N HIS A 9 2.05 -6.89 3.45
CA HIS A 9 2.62 -7.59 2.28
C HIS A 9 3.18 -6.59 1.25
N LYS A 10 4.39 -6.83 0.73
CA LYS A 10 5.03 -5.98 -0.28
C LYS A 10 4.79 -6.54 -1.68
N LYS A 11 4.23 -5.73 -2.58
CA LYS A 11 3.97 -6.08 -3.99
C LYS A 11 5.07 -5.52 -4.88
N ASP A 12 6.07 -6.31 -5.26
CA ASP A 12 7.22 -5.80 -6.03
C ASP A 12 6.88 -5.40 -7.49
N ASP A 13 5.85 -5.98 -8.10
CA ASP A 13 5.46 -5.73 -9.50
C ASP A 13 4.52 -4.52 -9.71
N LEU A 14 4.29 -3.70 -8.68
CA LEU A 14 3.41 -2.53 -8.80
C LEU A 14 4.06 -1.43 -9.65
N THR A 15 3.40 -1.06 -10.75
CA THR A 15 3.84 -0.02 -11.69
C THR A 15 3.23 1.35 -11.38
N LEU A 16 3.87 2.43 -11.84
CA LEU A 16 3.36 3.81 -11.70
C LEU A 16 2.08 4.08 -12.52
N LYS A 17 1.74 3.23 -13.48
CA LYS A 17 0.49 3.33 -14.26
C LYS A 17 -0.72 2.79 -13.50
N GLU A 18 -0.52 1.84 -12.59
CA GLU A 18 -1.59 1.30 -11.75
C GLU A 18 -2.01 2.34 -10.70
N ARG A 19 -3.19 2.95 -10.86
CA ARG A 19 -3.76 3.86 -9.86
C ARG A 19 -4.42 3.13 -8.69
N THR A 20 -4.85 1.89 -8.91
CA THR A 20 -5.44 1.04 -7.86
C THR A 20 -4.39 0.04 -7.36
N TYR A 21 -4.19 0.00 -6.05
CA TYR A 21 -3.43 -1.02 -5.37
C TYR A 21 -4.34 -2.21 -5.03
N HIS A 22 -4.02 -3.37 -5.60
CA HIS A 22 -4.63 -4.66 -5.25
C HIS A 22 -3.64 -5.53 -4.48
N CYS A 23 -4.05 -6.01 -3.30
CA CYS A 23 -3.24 -6.93 -2.50
C CYS A 23 -3.70 -8.38 -2.72
N GLY A 24 -2.85 -9.25 -3.24
CA GLY A 24 -3.17 -10.68 -3.39
C GLY A 24 -3.14 -11.51 -2.10
N GLN A 25 -2.89 -10.88 -0.93
CA GLN A 25 -2.83 -11.56 0.37
C GLN A 25 -4.07 -11.31 1.26
N CYS A 26 -4.69 -10.15 1.12
CA CYS A 26 -5.86 -9.77 1.92
C CYS A 26 -6.98 -9.15 1.08
N ASP A 27 -6.84 -9.24 -0.24
CA ASP A 27 -7.80 -8.80 -1.26
C ASP A 27 -8.26 -7.35 -1.14
N ILE A 28 -7.44 -6.49 -0.51
CA ILE A 28 -7.73 -5.06 -0.47
C ILE A 28 -7.57 -4.46 -1.85
N SER A 29 -8.43 -3.51 -2.14
CA SER A 29 -8.45 -2.76 -3.39
C SER A 29 -8.68 -1.30 -3.07
N ILE A 30 -7.61 -0.51 -3.04
CA ILE A 30 -7.64 0.92 -2.67
C ILE A 30 -6.79 1.75 -3.62
N ASP A 31 -6.98 3.06 -3.65
CA ASP A 31 -6.10 3.95 -4.41
C ASP A 31 -4.63 3.80 -3.93
N ARG A 32 -3.70 3.71 -4.88
CA ARG A 32 -2.28 3.49 -4.61
C ARG A 32 -1.68 4.62 -3.78
N ASP A 33 -2.06 5.85 -4.05
CA ASP A 33 -1.52 7.03 -3.38
C ASP A 33 -2.08 7.09 -1.95
N VAL A 34 -3.33 6.66 -1.74
CA VAL A 34 -3.90 6.41 -0.39
C VAL A 34 -3.15 5.28 0.34
N ASN A 35 -2.91 4.13 -0.30
CA ASN A 35 -2.11 3.05 0.27
C ASN A 35 -0.73 3.54 0.70
N ALA A 36 -0.07 4.33 -0.16
CA ALA A 36 1.22 4.93 0.14
C ALA A 36 1.14 5.89 1.32
N ALA A 37 0.16 6.79 1.37
CA ALA A 37 -0.04 7.75 2.44
C ALA A 37 -0.25 7.09 3.81
N ILE A 38 -1.00 5.98 3.86
CA ILE A 38 -1.20 5.21 5.10
C ILE A 38 0.13 4.61 5.58
N ASN A 39 0.92 4.02 4.68
CA ASN A 39 2.24 3.48 5.03
C ASN A 39 3.26 4.56 5.41
N LEU A 40 3.08 5.79 4.93
CA LEU A 40 3.94 6.92 5.22
C LEU A 40 3.55 7.64 6.52
N ARG A 41 2.48 7.23 7.21
CA ARG A 41 2.16 7.76 8.54
C ARG A 41 3.36 7.48 9.44
N PRO A 42 4.12 8.50 9.86
CA PRO A 42 5.25 8.27 10.73
C PRO A 42 4.68 7.75 12.04
N THR A 43 5.14 6.58 12.45
CA THR A 43 5.03 6.14 13.84
C THR A 43 5.95 7.01 14.68
N THR A 44 5.68 8.32 14.76
CA THR A 44 6.21 9.16 15.85
C THR A 44 5.43 8.77 17.10
N VAL A 45 5.79 7.61 17.64
CA VAL A 45 5.66 7.39 19.09
C VAL A 45 6.60 8.42 19.70
N GLY A 46 6.02 9.34 20.47
CA GLY A 46 6.77 10.28 21.31
C GLY A 46 7.55 9.57 22.39
#